data_AF-A0A0C9UNT4-F1
#
_entry.id   AF-A0A0C9UNT4-F1
#
_cell.length_a   1.000
_cell.length_b   1.000
_cell.length_c   1.000
_cell.angle_alpha   90.00
_cell.angle_beta   90.00
_cell.angle_gamma   90.00
#
_symmetry.space_group_name_H-M   'P 1'
#
loop_
_entity.id
_entity.type
_entity.pdbx_description
1 polymer ?
#
loop_
_entity_poly.entity_id
_entity_poly.type
_entity_poly.pdbx_seq_one_letter_code
_entity_poly.pdbx_strand_id
1 'polypeptide(L)'
;MSVLLSPRALPQSAAAHPGQPVSDRHEFTDLQTASSSFVSRVIASYGRRPLRLLCTVPTWCTSELYPSLDDLHDLRTRSLVFVHDLCNKLQAAGIQVSYRLALCDTPLVLLRALPEDSACTRDDHDALELAKHGGREKALVTSLQGVPSIILT
;
A
#
# COMPACT_ATOMS: atom_id res chain seq x y z
N MET A 1 6.99 60.30 -30.66
CA MET A 1 6.71 59.64 -29.38
C MET A 1 5.96 58.34 -29.66
N SER A 2 6.28 57.29 -28.88
CA SER A 2 5.63 55.97 -28.78
C SER A 2 6.14 54.85 -29.72
N VAL A 3 7.19 54.12 -29.32
CA VAL A 3 7.35 52.82 -28.60
C VAL A 3 7.21 51.53 -29.44
N LEU A 4 8.24 50.69 -29.29
CA LEU A 4 8.52 49.34 -29.80
C LEU A 4 7.47 48.28 -29.43
N LEU A 5 7.39 47.19 -30.22
CA LEU A 5 7.27 45.84 -29.64
C LEU A 5 7.83 44.75 -30.58
N SER A 6 8.83 44.02 -30.08
CA SER A 6 9.50 42.87 -30.72
C SER A 6 8.58 41.63 -30.85
N PRO A 7 8.83 40.74 -31.82
CA PRO A 7 8.17 39.43 -31.89
C PRO A 7 8.77 38.45 -30.86
N ARG A 8 7.95 37.96 -29.94
CA ARG A 8 8.34 37.04 -28.86
C ARG A 8 8.17 35.60 -29.31
N ALA A 9 9.23 34.82 -29.11
CA ALA A 9 9.39 33.42 -29.49
C ALA A 9 8.28 32.49 -28.95
N LEU A 10 7.84 31.57 -29.80
CA LEU A 10 7.03 30.41 -29.45
C LEU A 10 7.88 29.40 -28.68
N PRO A 11 7.45 28.90 -27.50
CA PRO A 11 8.09 27.77 -26.85
C PRO A 11 7.72 26.46 -27.57
N GLN A 12 8.74 25.66 -27.89
CA GLN A 12 8.63 24.29 -28.38
C GLN A 12 7.77 23.47 -27.40
N SER A 13 6.67 22.93 -27.91
CA SER A 13 5.87 21.91 -27.25
C SER A 13 6.72 20.65 -27.12
N ALA A 14 7.31 20.47 -25.94
CA ALA A 14 7.94 19.22 -25.55
C ALA A 14 6.84 18.15 -25.49
N ALA A 15 6.96 17.15 -26.36
CA ALA A 15 6.14 15.96 -26.35
C ALA A 15 6.12 15.35 -24.94
N ALA A 16 4.94 15.31 -24.35
CA ALA A 16 4.69 14.55 -23.13
C ALA A 16 4.90 13.07 -23.45
N HIS A 17 5.95 12.49 -22.87
CA HIS A 17 6.14 11.05 -22.87
C HIS A 17 4.96 10.37 -22.14
N PRO A 18 4.26 9.42 -22.76
CA PRO A 18 3.31 8.56 -22.06
C PRO A 18 4.07 7.35 -21.50
N GLY A 19 4.03 7.14 -20.19
CA GLY A 19 4.46 5.86 -19.61
C GLY A 19 5.40 5.96 -18.43
N GLN A 20 4.92 6.50 -17.31
CA GLN A 20 5.32 6.02 -15.98
C GLN A 20 4.06 6.07 -15.11
N PRO A 21 3.50 4.93 -14.66
CA PRO A 21 2.60 4.97 -13.53
C PRO A 21 3.45 5.44 -12.34
N VAL A 22 3.22 6.67 -11.91
CA VAL A 22 3.79 7.20 -10.67
C VAL A 22 3.33 6.25 -9.58
N SER A 23 4.21 5.36 -9.13
CA SER A 23 3.99 4.52 -7.96
C SER A 23 3.95 5.46 -6.76
N ASP A 24 2.75 5.93 -6.46
CA ASP A 24 2.48 6.73 -5.27
C ASP A 24 2.68 5.81 -4.05
N ARG A 25 3.91 5.83 -3.55
CA ARG A 25 4.43 5.00 -2.47
C ARG A 25 4.71 5.93 -1.29
N HIS A 26 4.04 5.67 -0.17
CA HIS A 26 4.22 6.44 1.05
C HIS A 26 4.66 5.52 2.20
N GLU A 27 5.84 5.78 2.73
CA GLU A 27 6.42 5.03 3.85
C GLU A 27 6.11 5.73 5.18
N PHE A 28 5.76 4.95 6.19
CA PHE A 28 5.35 5.41 7.52
C PHE A 28 6.06 4.59 8.60
N THR A 29 6.61 5.28 9.60
CA THR A 29 7.07 4.65 10.85
C THR A 29 5.91 4.46 11.83
N ASP A 30 4.91 5.35 11.79
CA ASP A 30 3.72 5.26 12.63
C ASP A 30 2.58 4.51 11.94
N LEU A 31 2.20 3.36 12.50
CA LEU A 31 1.13 2.51 11.97
C LEU A 31 -0.25 3.21 12.02
N GLN A 32 -0.48 4.10 12.98
CA GLN A 32 -1.75 4.82 13.07
C GLN A 32 -1.92 5.80 11.92
N THR A 33 -0.86 6.49 11.53
CA THR A 33 -0.82 7.37 10.35
C THR A 33 -0.92 6.54 9.06
N ALA A 34 -0.21 5.41 8.98
CA ALA A 34 -0.26 4.51 7.83
C ALA A 34 -1.68 4.00 7.56
N SER A 35 -2.37 3.55 8.61
CA SER A 35 -3.76 3.08 8.50
C SER A 35 -4.72 4.19 8.10
N SER A 36 -4.58 5.40 8.63
CA SER A 36 -5.42 6.55 8.22
C SER A 36 -5.19 6.95 6.75
N SER A 37 -3.93 6.90 6.29
CA SER A 37 -3.56 7.12 4.88
C SER A 37 -4.16 6.04 3.98
N PHE A 38 -4.08 4.78 4.39
CA PHE A 38 -4.68 3.66 3.69
C PHE A 38 -6.21 3.78 3.59
N VAL A 39 -6.91 4.13 4.68
CA VAL A 39 -8.37 4.33 4.67
C VAL A 39 -8.76 5.45 3.70
N SER A 40 -8.02 6.56 3.70
CA SER A 40 -8.25 7.68 2.78
C SER A 40 -8.11 7.25 1.32
N ARG A 41 -7.08 6.45 1.02
CA ARG A 41 -6.87 5.88 -0.32
C ARG A 41 -7.98 4.94 -0.72
N VAL A 42 -8.39 4.04 0.18
CA VAL A 42 -9.49 3.11 -0.06
C VAL A 42 -10.78 3.85 -0.40
N ILE A 43 -11.11 4.91 0.34
CA ILE A 43 -12.28 5.76 0.07
C ILE A 43 -12.14 6.44 -1.28
N ALA A 44 -10.95 6.94 -1.63
CA ALA A 44 -10.71 7.56 -2.93
C ALA A 44 -10.86 6.57 -4.10
N SER A 45 -10.45 5.31 -3.91
CA SER A 45 -10.51 4.27 -4.96
C SER A 45 -11.88 3.63 -5.11
N TYR A 46 -12.58 3.36 -4.00
CA TYR A 46 -13.79 2.52 -3.99
C TYR A 46 -15.01 3.19 -3.35
N GLY A 47 -14.87 4.41 -2.83
CA GLY A 47 -15.90 5.05 -2.02
C GLY A 47 -16.15 4.28 -0.72
N ARG A 48 -17.42 4.18 -0.31
CA ARG A 48 -17.84 3.44 0.89
C ARG A 48 -18.46 2.08 0.58
N ARG A 49 -18.02 1.44 -0.50
CA ARG A 49 -18.50 0.10 -0.89
C ARG A 49 -18.01 -0.96 0.10
N PRO A 50 -18.72 -2.10 0.26
CA PRO A 50 -18.22 -3.23 1.02
C PRO A 50 -16.90 -3.76 0.45
N LEU A 51 -15.96 -4.10 1.35
CA LEU A 51 -14.62 -4.54 0.99
C LEU A 51 -14.25 -5.86 1.66
N ARG A 52 -13.31 -6.56 1.04
CA ARG A 52 -12.58 -7.68 1.61
C ARG A 52 -11.10 -7.33 1.70
N LEU A 53 -10.54 -7.38 2.90
CA LEU A 53 -9.10 -7.31 3.13
C LEU A 53 -8.47 -8.68 2.94
N LEU A 54 -7.55 -8.83 1.99
CA LEU A 54 -6.67 -9.98 1.94
C LEU A 54 -5.39 -9.65 2.70
N CYS A 55 -5.11 -10.41 3.76
CA CYS A 55 -3.98 -10.18 4.63
C CYS A 55 -3.06 -11.39 4.58
N THR A 56 -1.81 -11.22 4.17
CA THR A 56 -0.82 -12.29 4.27
C THR A 56 -0.27 -12.38 5.69
N VAL A 57 0.00 -13.59 6.15
CA VAL A 57 0.67 -13.86 7.42
C VAL A 57 1.95 -14.61 7.07
N PRO A 58 3.12 -14.05 7.39
CA PRO A 58 4.38 -14.64 7.01
C PRO A 58 4.55 -15.99 7.72
N THR A 59 4.79 -17.08 6.99
CA THR A 59 5.14 -18.40 7.53
C THR A 59 6.63 -18.43 7.88
N TRP A 60 7.14 -19.57 8.37
CA TRP A 60 8.56 -19.69 8.70
C TRP A 60 9.40 -19.35 7.46
N CYS A 61 10.15 -18.24 7.53
CA CYS A 61 10.98 -17.76 6.44
C CYS A 61 12.34 -17.39 7.01
N THR A 62 13.41 -17.97 6.47
CA THR A 62 14.78 -17.55 6.77
C THR A 62 15.08 -16.31 5.93
N SER A 63 15.14 -15.15 6.57
CA SER A 63 15.42 -13.88 5.89
C SER A 63 16.41 -13.04 6.68
N GLU A 64 17.29 -12.34 5.97
CA GLU A 64 18.21 -11.34 6.54
C GLU A 64 17.46 -10.21 7.28
N LEU A 65 16.20 -9.93 6.93
CA LEU A 65 15.35 -8.95 7.62
C LEU A 65 14.89 -9.42 9.02
N TYR A 66 14.81 -10.74 9.22
CA TYR A 66 14.26 -11.37 10.41
C TYR A 66 15.18 -12.52 10.83
N PRO A 67 16.36 -12.19 11.42
CA PRO A 67 17.37 -13.18 11.78
C PRO A 67 16.90 -14.09 12.93
N SER A 68 15.91 -13.66 13.71
CA SER A 68 15.33 -14.44 14.79
C SER A 68 13.85 -14.78 14.55
N LEU A 69 13.42 -15.91 15.12
CA LEU A 69 12.01 -16.31 15.13
C LEU A 69 11.15 -15.39 15.98
N ASP A 70 11.76 -14.78 17.00
CA ASP A 70 11.09 -13.83 17.88
C ASP A 70 10.69 -12.57 17.10
N ASP A 71 11.56 -12.07 16.21
CA ASP A 71 11.25 -10.92 15.36
C ASP A 71 10.10 -11.23 14.40
N LEU A 72 10.08 -12.44 13.82
CA LEU A 72 9.00 -12.87 12.94
C LEU A 72 7.68 -13.05 13.71
N HIS A 73 7.76 -13.56 14.94
CA HIS A 73 6.61 -13.68 15.82
C HIS A 73 6.06 -12.31 16.22
N ASP A 74 6.93 -11.34 16.49
CA ASP A 74 6.55 -9.96 16.75
C ASP A 74 5.86 -9.33 15.52
N LEU A 75 6.43 -9.46 14.32
CA LEU A 75 5.78 -8.98 13.08
C LEU A 75 4.39 -9.59 12.92
N ARG A 76 4.23 -10.90 13.11
CA ARG A 76 2.92 -11.57 13.06
C ARG A 76 1.95 -10.97 14.06
N THR A 77 2.38 -10.81 15.31
CA THR A 77 1.53 -10.27 16.37
C THR A 77 1.11 -8.85 16.08
N ARG A 78 2.06 -7.96 15.74
CA ARG A 78 1.78 -6.57 15.34
C ARG A 78 0.86 -6.50 14.14
N SER A 79 1.03 -7.39 13.16
CA SER A 79 0.18 -7.41 11.96
C SER A 79 -1.27 -7.76 12.26
N LEU A 80 -1.53 -8.69 13.17
CA LEU A 80 -2.90 -9.08 13.54
C LEU A 80 -3.61 -7.95 14.30
N VAL A 81 -2.90 -7.29 15.22
CA VAL A 81 -3.41 -6.08 15.90
C VAL A 81 -3.69 -4.99 14.88
N PHE A 82 -2.77 -4.76 13.94
CA PHE A 82 -2.94 -3.77 12.87
C PHE A 82 -4.15 -4.06 11.98
N VAL A 83 -4.35 -5.32 11.55
CA VAL A 83 -5.52 -5.73 10.75
C VAL A 83 -6.81 -5.42 11.52
N HIS A 84 -6.85 -5.73 12.82
CA HIS A 84 -8.01 -5.47 13.66
C HIS A 84 -8.32 -3.98 13.75
N ASP A 85 -7.32 -3.16 14.08
CA ASP A 85 -7.45 -1.70 14.16
C ASP A 85 -7.88 -1.09 12.82
N LEU A 86 -7.30 -1.58 11.72
CA LEU A 86 -7.65 -1.14 10.38
C LEU A 86 -9.09 -1.47 10.03
N CYS A 87 -9.57 -2.66 10.37
CA CYS A 87 -10.97 -3.03 10.20
C CYS A 87 -11.89 -2.10 10.98
N ASN A 88 -11.54 -1.77 12.23
CA ASN A 88 -12.32 -0.85 13.05
C ASN A 88 -12.35 0.56 12.43
N LYS A 89 -11.23 1.05 11.90
CA LYS A 89 -11.17 2.36 11.20
C LYS A 89 -12.01 2.38 9.92
N LEU A 90 -11.97 1.32 9.12
CA LEU A 90 -12.79 1.21 7.90
C LEU A 90 -14.28 1.19 8.26
N GLN A 91 -14.67 0.44 9.29
CA GLN A 91 -16.04 0.39 9.79
C GLN A 91 -16.50 1.75 10.33
N ALA A 92 -15.65 2.44 11.11
CA ALA A 92 -15.93 3.79 11.59
C ALA A 92 -16.10 4.81 10.44
N ALA A 93 -15.43 4.58 9.30
CA ALA A 93 -15.62 5.36 8.08
C ALA A 93 -16.89 4.99 7.27
N GLY A 94 -17.69 4.05 7.78
CA GLY A 94 -18.94 3.59 7.17
C GLY A 94 -18.75 2.52 6.10
N ILE A 95 -17.63 1.79 6.12
CA ILE A 95 -17.31 0.74 5.15
C ILE A 95 -17.53 -0.63 5.81
N GLN A 96 -18.42 -1.44 5.25
CA GLN A 96 -18.51 -2.84 5.64
C GLN A 96 -17.25 -3.57 5.19
N VAL A 97 -16.62 -4.31 6.10
CA VAL A 97 -15.34 -4.97 5.83
C VAL A 97 -15.35 -6.41 6.31
N SER A 98 -14.89 -7.32 5.46
CA SER A 98 -14.48 -8.68 5.82
C SER A 98 -12.98 -8.82 5.63
N TYR A 99 -12.34 -9.80 6.26
CA TYR A 99 -10.92 -10.09 6.02
C TYR A 99 -10.67 -11.59 5.83
N ARG A 100 -9.62 -11.92 5.09
CA ARG A 100 -9.09 -13.28 4.95
C ARG A 100 -7.60 -13.29 5.24
N LEU A 101 -7.19 -14.21 6.09
CA LEU A 101 -5.78 -14.48 6.36
C LEU A 101 -5.27 -15.54 5.39
N ALA A 102 -4.09 -15.29 4.85
CA ALA A 102 -3.45 -16.15 3.87
C ALA A 102 -1.99 -16.37 4.28
N LEU A 103 -1.55 -17.62 4.39
CA LEU A 103 -0.15 -17.91 4.64
C LEU A 103 0.72 -17.49 3.45
N CYS A 104 1.94 -17.00 3.72
CA CYS A 104 2.90 -16.56 2.71
C CYS A 104 4.34 -16.83 3.18
N ASP A 105 5.19 -17.36 2.31
CA ASP A 105 6.58 -17.72 2.64
C ASP A 105 7.56 -16.52 2.54
N THR A 106 7.05 -15.30 2.60
CA THR A 106 7.84 -14.07 2.62
C THR A 106 7.90 -13.50 4.03
N PRO A 107 8.97 -12.79 4.41
CA PRO A 107 9.13 -12.21 5.75
C PRO A 107 8.39 -10.86 5.86
N LEU A 108 7.22 -10.74 5.24
CA LEU A 108 6.47 -9.50 5.07
C LEU A 108 4.98 -9.77 5.22
N VAL A 109 4.25 -8.75 5.66
CA VAL A 109 2.78 -8.81 5.75
C VAL A 109 2.22 -7.86 4.70
N LEU A 110 1.46 -8.39 3.76
CA LEU A 110 0.78 -7.64 2.71
C LEU A 110 -0.71 -7.63 2.99
N LEU A 111 -1.30 -6.44 3.11
CA LEU A 111 -2.74 -6.27 3.16
C LEU A 111 -3.22 -5.57 1.90
N ARG A 112 -4.27 -6.10 1.29
CA ARG A 112 -4.90 -5.53 0.08
C ARG A 112 -6.38 -5.33 0.30
N ALA A 113 -6.89 -4.16 -0.01
CA ALA A 113 -8.32 -3.88 0.01
C ALA A 113 -8.93 -4.13 -1.36
N LEU A 114 -9.82 -5.13 -1.45
CA LEU A 114 -10.55 -5.45 -2.67
C LEU A 114 -12.05 -5.22 -2.47
N PRO A 115 -12.80 -4.81 -3.49
CA PRO A 115 -14.26 -4.93 -3.48
C PRO A 115 -14.66 -6.40 -3.25
N GLU A 116 -15.77 -6.64 -2.54
CA GLU A 116 -16.17 -7.99 -2.10
C GLU A 116 -16.30 -9.02 -3.25
N ASP A 117 -16.72 -8.56 -4.43
CA ASP A 117 -16.92 -9.36 -5.65
C ASP A 117 -15.65 -9.55 -6.50
N SER A 118 -14.50 -8.99 -6.09
CA SER A 118 -13.28 -9.02 -6.91
C SER A 118 -12.50 -10.32 -6.72
N ALA A 119 -12.09 -10.92 -7.84
CA ALA A 119 -11.12 -12.01 -7.83
C ALA A 119 -9.73 -11.48 -7.42
N CYS A 120 -9.00 -12.25 -6.61
CA CYS A 120 -7.68 -11.86 -6.15
C CYS A 120 -6.58 -12.61 -6.92
N THR A 121 -5.63 -11.87 -7.49
CA THR A 121 -4.37 -12.40 -8.01
C THR A 121 -3.30 -12.33 -6.92
N ARG A 122 -2.61 -13.43 -6.63
CA ARG A 122 -1.55 -13.52 -5.59
C ARG A 122 -0.17 -13.13 -6.14
N ASP A 123 -0.07 -11.95 -6.73
CA ASP A 123 1.24 -11.45 -7.15
C ASP A 123 1.93 -10.78 -5.96
N ASP A 124 2.60 -11.61 -5.15
CA ASP A 124 3.33 -11.16 -3.97
C ASP A 124 4.76 -10.70 -4.34
N HIS A 125 5.19 -10.89 -5.60
CA HIS A 125 6.52 -10.54 -6.09
C HIS A 125 6.72 -9.01 -6.12
N ASP A 126 5.75 -8.26 -6.65
CA ASP A 126 5.79 -6.80 -6.65
C ASP A 126 5.90 -6.20 -5.24
N ALA A 127 5.19 -6.81 -4.28
CA ALA A 127 5.23 -6.39 -2.87
C ALA A 127 6.61 -6.63 -2.25
N LEU A 128 7.24 -7.77 -2.56
CA LEU A 128 8.59 -8.10 -2.09
C LEU A 128 9.62 -7.11 -2.65
N GLU A 129 9.58 -6.78 -3.94
CA GLU A 129 10.50 -5.80 -4.54
C GLU A 129 10.36 -4.40 -3.91
N LEU A 130 9.13 -3.99 -3.60
CA LEU A 130 8.88 -2.72 -2.92
C LEU A 130 9.42 -2.72 -1.48
N ALA A 131 9.28 -3.85 -0.78
CA ALA A 131 9.73 -4.00 0.59
C ALA A 131 11.25 -4.12 0.74
N LYS A 132 11.98 -4.61 -0.28
CA LYS A 132 13.46 -4.64 -0.27
C LYS A 132 14.11 -3.27 -0.01
N HIS A 133 13.40 -2.21 -0.35
CA HIS A 133 13.85 -0.83 -0.15
C HIS A 133 13.21 -0.18 1.09
N GLY A 134 12.40 -0.93 1.85
CA GLY A 134 11.78 -0.49 3.10
C GLY A 134 12.65 -0.84 4.30
N GLY A 135 12.74 0.06 5.26
CA GLY A 135 13.36 -0.25 6.56
C GLY A 135 12.49 -1.23 7.37
N ARG A 136 13.10 -1.92 8.33
CA ARG A 136 12.39 -2.76 9.33
C ARG A 136 11.38 -1.92 10.13
N GLU A 137 10.28 -2.54 10.57
CA GLU A 137 9.25 -1.92 11.41
C GLU A 137 8.56 -0.71 10.75
N LYS A 138 8.36 -0.79 9.44
CA LYS A 138 7.69 0.26 8.68
C LYS A 138 6.41 -0.24 8.03
N ALA A 139 5.55 0.70 7.70
CA ALA A 139 4.39 0.47 6.87
C ALA A 139 4.53 1.22 5.56
N LEU A 140 4.29 0.53 4.46
CA LEU A 140 4.31 1.09 3.12
C LEU A 140 2.91 1.08 2.52
N VAL A 141 2.31 2.25 2.36
CA VAL A 141 1.03 2.40 1.66
C VAL A 141 1.31 2.65 0.19
N THR A 142 0.72 1.82 -0.67
CA THR A 142 0.91 1.90 -2.12
C THR A 142 -0.30 1.33 -2.87
N SER A 143 -0.20 1.19 -4.19
CA SER A 143 -1.22 0.59 -5.05
C SER A 143 -0.58 -0.49 -5.91
N LEU A 144 -0.75 -1.75 -5.53
CA LEU A 144 -0.25 -2.91 -6.28
C LEU A 144 -1.28 -3.29 -7.33
N GLN A 145 -0.91 -3.26 -8.60
CA GLN A 145 -1.82 -3.60 -9.71
C GLN A 145 -3.14 -2.81 -9.67
N GLY A 146 -3.10 -1.55 -9.20
CA GLY A 146 -4.28 -0.70 -9.04
C GLY A 146 -5.12 -0.96 -7.77
N VAL A 147 -4.66 -1.86 -6.89
CA VAL A 147 -5.32 -2.21 -5.63
C VAL A 147 -4.64 -1.51 -4.46
N PRO A 148 -5.36 -0.70 -3.65
CA PRO A 148 -4.84 -0.13 -2.42
C PRO A 148 -4.24 -1.22 -1.51
N SER A 149 -2.96 -1.06 -1.23
CA SER A 149 -2.16 -2.06 -0.54
C SER A 149 -1.33 -1.43 0.56
N ILE A 150 -1.13 -2.16 1.66
CA ILE A 150 -0.19 -1.79 2.71
C ILE A 150 0.73 -2.97 3.03
N ILE A 151 2.04 -2.71 3.07
CA ILE A 151 3.07 -3.71 3.36
C ILE A 151 3.68 -3.37 4.72
N LEU A 152 3.76 -4.35 5.62
CA LEU A 152 4.46 -4.23 6.91
C LEU A 152 5.77 -5.01 6.84
N THR A 153 6.84 -4.33 7.22
CA THR A 153 8.23 -4.81 7.27
C THR A 153 8.80 -4.83 8.67
#